data_AF-Q4UMK0-F1
#
_entry.id   AF-Q4UMK0-F1
#
_cell.length_a   1.000
_cell.length_b   1.000
_cell.length_c   1.000
_cell.angle_alpha   90.00
_cell.angle_beta   90.00
_cell.angle_gamma   90.00
#
_symmetry.space_group_name_H-M   'P 1'
#
loop_
_entity.id
_entity.type
_entity.pdbx_description
1 polymer ?
#
loop_
_entity_poly.entity_id
_entity_poly.type
_entity_poly.pdbx_seq_one_letter_code
_entity_poly.pdbx_strand_id
1 'polypeptide(L)'
;MPWSEMKEIAKDYYEEWFRSGCGFLIDCKYPLERGELNKSAFYLHQATESFYSSILLVFSNYKPKLHDIEELGGRAANYNSELWEVFPQANEEQKECFELLKKAYVDARYDKN
;
A
#
# COMPACT_ATOMS: atom_id res chain seq x y z
N MET A 1 27.65 2.22 -6.24
CA MET A 1 26.90 3.47 -6.40
C MET A 1 27.36 4.45 -5.32
N PRO A 2 27.72 5.70 -5.64
CA PRO A 2 28.06 6.72 -4.65
C PRO A 2 26.85 7.08 -3.77
N TRP A 3 27.10 7.55 -2.55
CA TRP A 3 26.03 7.91 -1.60
C TRP A 3 25.08 9.00 -2.13
N SER A 4 25.62 9.98 -2.87
CA SER A 4 24.81 11.04 -3.49
C SER A 4 23.81 10.47 -4.50
N GLU A 5 24.23 9.49 -5.30
CA GLU A 5 23.37 8.84 -6.29
C GLU A 5 22.30 7.98 -5.60
N MET A 6 22.66 7.23 -4.55
CA MET A 6 21.68 6.49 -3.75
C MET A 6 20.64 7.42 -3.11
N LYS A 7 21.05 8.60 -2.64
CA LYS A 7 20.16 9.58 -2.02
C LYS A 7 19.17 10.17 -3.03
N GLU A 8 19.62 10.49 -4.24
CA GLU A 8 18.71 11.00 -5.28
C GLU A 8 17.72 9.91 -5.72
N ILE A 9 18.17 8.67 -5.93
CA ILE A 9 17.28 7.54 -6.23
C ILE A 9 16.23 7.33 -5.14
N ALA A 10 16.63 7.37 -3.86
CA ALA A 10 15.69 7.24 -2.76
C ALA A 10 14.66 8.38 -2.72
N LYS A 11 15.06 9.62 -3.04
CA LYS A 11 14.12 10.74 -3.17
C LYS A 11 13.15 10.53 -4.33
N ASP A 12 13.64 10.12 -5.49
CA ASP A 12 12.79 9.87 -6.66
C ASP A 12 11.73 8.81 -6.35
N TYR A 13 12.13 7.71 -5.67
CA TYR A 13 11.16 6.71 -5.22
C TYR A 13 10.17 7.22 -4.20
N TYR A 14 10.60 8.06 -3.26
CA TYR A 14 9.70 8.70 -2.32
C TYR A 14 8.70 9.58 -3.07
N GLU A 15 9.17 10.49 -3.92
CA GLU A 15 8.33 11.42 -4.68
C GLU A 15 7.35 10.72 -5.62
N GLU A 16 7.73 9.60 -6.21
CA GLU A 16 6.85 8.81 -7.07
C GLU A 16 5.82 8.02 -6.25
N TRP A 17 6.29 7.11 -5.38
CA TRP A 17 5.43 6.12 -4.74
C TRP A 17 4.64 6.68 -3.57
N PHE A 18 5.22 7.59 -2.79
CA PHE A 18 4.49 8.23 -1.70
C PHE A 18 3.38 9.12 -2.26
N ARG A 19 3.70 9.92 -3.28
CA ARG A 19 2.71 10.80 -3.94
C ARG A 19 1.60 10.00 -4.61
N SER A 20 1.92 8.90 -5.27
CA SER A 20 0.92 7.98 -5.84
C SER A 20 -0.01 7.44 -4.75
N GLY A 21 0.55 7.00 -3.61
CA GLY A 21 -0.22 6.55 -2.46
C GLY A 21 -1.17 7.62 -1.92
N CYS A 22 -0.69 8.88 -1.80
CA CYS A 22 -1.54 10.01 -1.42
C CYS A 22 -2.66 10.25 -2.44
N GLY A 23 -2.39 10.15 -3.73
CA GLY A 23 -3.40 10.29 -4.79
C GLY A 23 -4.51 9.26 -4.63
N PHE A 24 -4.17 7.98 -4.52
CA PHE A 24 -5.15 6.90 -4.31
C PHE A 24 -5.96 7.08 -3.02
N LEU A 25 -5.33 7.52 -1.93
CA LEU A 25 -6.02 7.78 -0.67
C LEU A 25 -7.01 8.96 -0.78
N ILE A 26 -6.65 10.01 -1.51
CA ILE A 26 -7.57 11.12 -1.78
C ILE A 26 -8.73 10.64 -2.66
N ASP A 27 -8.43 9.83 -3.67
CA ASP A 27 -9.40 9.42 -4.67
C ASP A 27 -10.36 8.35 -4.17
N CYS A 28 -10.00 7.58 -3.14
CA CYS A 28 -10.88 6.55 -2.56
C CYS A 28 -12.18 7.13 -1.97
N LYS A 29 -12.21 8.40 -1.57
CA LYS A 29 -13.41 9.05 -1.03
C LYS A 29 -14.54 9.20 -2.05
N TYR A 30 -14.23 9.42 -3.33
CA TYR A 30 -15.24 9.67 -4.34
C TYR A 30 -16.10 8.44 -4.71
N PRO A 31 -15.54 7.24 -4.95
CA PRO A 31 -16.34 6.04 -5.11
C PRO A 31 -17.09 5.70 -3.82
N LEU A 32 -16.51 5.95 -2.64
CA LEU A 32 -17.21 5.78 -1.36
C LEU A 32 -18.49 6.64 -1.28
N GLU A 33 -18.38 7.94 -1.61
CA GLU A 33 -19.52 8.87 -1.65
C GLU A 33 -20.62 8.44 -2.65
N ARG A 34 -20.24 7.74 -3.72
CA ARG A 34 -21.16 7.20 -4.72
C ARG A 34 -21.74 5.82 -4.35
N GLY A 35 -21.31 5.23 -3.23
CA GLY A 35 -21.69 3.86 -2.84
C GLY A 35 -20.97 2.76 -3.63
N GLU A 36 -19.94 3.09 -4.40
CA GLU A 36 -19.12 2.13 -5.14
C GLU A 36 -18.04 1.53 -4.23
N LEU A 37 -18.46 0.77 -3.21
CA LEU A 37 -17.58 0.27 -2.14
C LEU A 37 -16.39 -0.54 -2.66
N ASN A 38 -16.60 -1.40 -3.67
CA ASN A 38 -15.54 -2.21 -4.28
C ASN A 38 -14.42 -1.34 -4.86
N LYS A 39 -14.78 -0.25 -5.57
CA LYS A 39 -13.80 0.69 -6.15
C LYS A 39 -13.08 1.49 -5.08
N SER A 40 -13.80 1.89 -4.03
CA SER A 40 -13.19 2.57 -2.88
C SER A 40 -12.16 1.68 -2.18
N ALA A 41 -12.52 0.42 -1.93
CA ALA A 41 -11.61 -0.56 -1.32
C ALA A 41 -10.40 -0.83 -2.22
N PHE A 42 -10.59 -0.90 -3.54
CA PHE A 42 -9.49 -1.03 -4.50
C PHE A 42 -8.51 0.15 -4.43
N TYR A 43 -8.99 1.40 -4.41
CA TYR A 43 -8.11 2.56 -4.25
C TYR A 43 -7.41 2.58 -2.89
N LEU A 44 -8.07 2.16 -1.82
CA LEU A 44 -7.43 2.04 -0.51
C LEU A 44 -6.32 0.97 -0.52
N HIS A 45 -6.54 -0.15 -1.21
CA HIS A 45 -5.50 -1.16 -1.42
C HIS A 45 -4.32 -0.60 -2.20
N GLN A 46 -4.56 0.10 -3.32
CA GLN A 46 -3.51 0.72 -4.13
C GLN A 46 -2.72 1.77 -3.33
N ALA A 47 -3.38 2.55 -2.49
CA ALA A 47 -2.72 3.48 -1.58
C ALA A 47 -1.77 2.75 -0.63
N THR A 48 -2.25 1.67 -0.01
CA THR A 48 -1.48 0.83 0.93
C THR A 48 -0.28 0.20 0.25
N GLU A 49 -0.47 -0.42 -0.92
CA GLU A 49 0.62 -1.01 -1.72
C GLU A 49 1.68 0.04 -2.05
N SER A 50 1.25 1.25 -2.43
CA SER A 50 2.16 2.34 -2.82
C SER A 50 2.98 2.86 -1.65
N PHE A 51 2.38 2.98 -0.45
CA PHE A 51 3.12 3.39 0.75
C PHE A 51 4.16 2.34 1.17
N TYR A 52 3.79 1.05 1.20
CA TYR A 52 4.78 0.01 1.49
C TYR A 52 5.87 -0.06 0.42
N SER A 53 5.51 0.10 -0.85
CA SER A 53 6.47 0.17 -1.95
C SER A 53 7.46 1.32 -1.76
N SER A 54 6.98 2.50 -1.35
CA SER A 54 7.83 3.66 -1.06
C SER A 54 8.84 3.33 0.04
N ILE A 55 8.41 2.71 1.15
CA ILE A 55 9.30 2.32 2.24
C ILE A 55 10.37 1.33 1.74
N LEU A 56 9.96 0.25 1.07
CA LEU A 56 10.89 -0.76 0.57
C LEU A 56 11.91 -0.17 -0.41
N LEU A 57 11.47 0.66 -1.35
CA LEU A 57 12.35 1.27 -2.35
C LEU A 57 13.31 2.28 -1.74
N VAL A 58 12.84 3.14 -0.83
CA VAL A 58 13.68 4.15 -0.16
C VAL A 58 14.77 3.49 0.68
N PHE A 59 14.44 2.43 1.42
CA PHE A 59 15.39 1.81 2.36
C PHE A 59 16.21 0.66 1.79
N SER A 60 15.78 0.04 0.68
CA SER A 60 16.47 -1.12 0.11
C SER A 60 16.76 -1.05 -1.39
N ASN A 61 16.27 -0.03 -2.09
CA ASN A 61 16.36 0.06 -3.55
C ASN A 61 15.74 -1.19 -4.24
N TYR A 62 14.80 -1.85 -3.57
CA TYR A 62 14.18 -3.09 -4.03
C TYR A 62 12.70 -3.11 -3.67
N LYS A 63 11.86 -3.36 -4.69
CA LYS A 63 10.45 -3.74 -4.51
C LYS A 63 10.27 -5.14 -5.12
N PRO A 64 9.76 -6.12 -4.35
CA PRO A 64 9.42 -7.41 -4.93
C PRO A 64 8.24 -7.27 -5.92
N LYS A 65 8.19 -8.10 -6.96
CA LYS A 65 7.10 -8.13 -7.96
C LYS A 65 5.87 -8.86 -7.41
N LEU A 66 5.33 -8.35 -6.31
CA LEU A 66 4.14 -8.86 -5.66
C LEU A 66 3.23 -7.68 -5.27
N HIS A 67 1.93 -7.92 -5.35
CA HIS A 67 0.88 -6.96 -5.02
C HIS A 67 0.14 -7.35 -3.73
N ASP A 68 0.76 -8.22 -2.91
CA ASP A 68 0.20 -8.64 -1.64
C ASP A 68 0.60 -7.66 -0.54
N ILE A 69 -0.36 -6.89 -0.05
CA ILE A 69 -0.14 -5.89 1.01
C ILE A 69 0.27 -6.51 2.36
N GLU A 70 -0.06 -7.79 2.61
CA GLU A 70 0.35 -8.50 3.82
C GLU A 70 1.86 -8.76 3.78
N GLU A 71 2.35 -9.30 2.67
CA GLU A 71 3.78 -9.57 2.50
C GLU A 71 4.59 -8.26 2.37
N LEU A 72 4.08 -7.26 1.66
CA LEU A 72 4.71 -5.94 1.59
C LEU A 72 4.79 -5.28 2.97
N GLY A 73 3.69 -5.32 3.74
CA GLY A 73 3.63 -4.78 5.09
C GLY A 73 4.61 -5.47 6.04
N GLY A 74 4.66 -6.80 6.03
CA GLY A 74 5.62 -7.56 6.84
C GLY A 74 7.08 -7.26 6.49
N ARG A 75 7.40 -7.06 5.20
CA ARG A 75 8.74 -6.64 4.77
C ARG A 75 9.04 -5.20 5.22
N ALA A 76 8.10 -4.28 5.02
CA ALA A 76 8.25 -2.87 5.38
C ALA A 76 8.42 -2.69 6.90
N ALA A 77 7.74 -3.51 7.71
CA ALA A 77 7.79 -3.44 9.15
C ALA A 77 9.14 -3.84 9.77
N ASN A 78 10.07 -4.39 8.97
CA ASN A 78 11.47 -4.59 9.40
C ASN A 78 12.25 -3.27 9.49
N TYR A 79 11.77 -2.18 8.88
CA TYR A 79 12.46 -0.88 8.89
C TYR A 79 12.06 0.00 10.09
N ASN A 80 10.84 -0.15 10.61
CA ASN A 80 10.38 0.53 11.83
C ASN A 80 9.28 -0.32 12.50
N SER A 81 9.39 -0.55 13.80
CA SER A 81 8.41 -1.31 14.59
C SER A 81 7.02 -0.71 14.59
N GLU A 82 6.88 0.62 14.47
CA GLU A 82 5.60 1.32 14.43
C GLU A 82 4.74 0.89 13.21
N LEU A 83 5.37 0.37 12.15
CA LEU A 83 4.65 -0.10 10.96
C LEU A 83 3.83 -1.38 11.23
N TRP A 84 4.16 -2.13 12.28
CA TRP A 84 3.34 -3.26 12.74
C TRP A 84 2.00 -2.80 13.32
N GLU A 85 1.91 -1.54 13.76
CA GLU A 85 0.73 -0.99 14.41
C GLU A 85 -0.24 -0.31 13.43
N VAL A 86 0.14 -0.17 12.15
CA VAL A 86 -0.67 0.53 11.13
C VAL A 86 -1.95 -0.22 10.80
N PHE A 87 -1.89 -1.56 10.71
CA PHE A 87 -3.06 -2.43 10.57
C PHE A 87 -3.11 -3.41 11.75
N PRO A 88 -3.62 -2.98 12.92
CA PRO A 88 -3.74 -3.86 14.07
C PRO A 88 -4.69 -5.00 13.71
N GLN A 89 -4.32 -6.24 14.05
CA GLN A 89 -5.12 -7.45 13.84
C GLN A 89 -5.40 -8.16 15.18
N ALA A 90 -5.68 -7.37 16.22
CA ALA A 90 -5.84 -7.85 17.58
C ALA A 90 -7.19 -8.55 17.82
N ASN A 91 -8.22 -8.20 17.04
CA ASN A 91 -9.55 -8.83 17.11
C ASN A 91 -10.01 -9.35 15.75
N GLU A 92 -11.12 -10.10 15.74
CA GLU A 92 -11.62 -10.74 14.52
C GLU A 92 -12.11 -9.73 13.48
N GLU A 93 -12.80 -8.67 13.91
CA GLU A 93 -13.26 -7.58 13.03
C GLU A 93 -12.09 -6.92 12.28
N GLN A 94 -10.99 -6.65 12.98
CA GLN A 94 -9.78 -6.08 12.40
C GLN A 94 -9.14 -6.99 11.35
N LYS A 95 -9.08 -8.30 11.62
CA LYS A 95 -8.58 -9.29 10.66
C LYS A 95 -9.49 -9.36 9.44
N GLU A 96 -10.80 -9.37 9.64
CA GLU A 96 -11.79 -9.36 8.57
C GLU A 96 -11.65 -8.09 7.70
N CYS A 97 -11.50 -6.91 8.30
CA CYS A 97 -11.26 -5.67 7.58
C CYS A 97 -9.98 -5.72 6.73
N PHE A 98 -8.88 -6.24 7.28
CA PHE A 98 -7.63 -6.36 6.53
C PHE A 98 -7.74 -7.38 5.39
N GLU A 99 -8.43 -8.51 5.61
CA GLU A 99 -8.69 -9.49 4.57
C GLU A 99 -9.56 -8.94 3.44
N LEU A 100 -10.56 -8.12 3.75
CA LEU A 100 -11.37 -7.41 2.75
C LEU A 100 -10.51 -6.44 1.94
N LEU A 101 -9.64 -5.68 2.61
CA LEU A 101 -8.71 -4.77 1.94
C LEU A 101 -7.74 -5.53 1.02
N LYS A 102 -7.23 -6.69 1.46
CA LYS A 102 -6.34 -7.55 0.66
C LYS A 102 -7.06 -8.07 -0.60
N LYS A 103 -8.29 -8.55 -0.45
CA LYS A 103 -9.10 -9.08 -1.56
C LYS A 103 -9.51 -8.02 -2.58
N ALA A 104 -9.65 -6.75 -2.17
CA ALA A 104 -10.09 -5.67 -3.05
C ALA A 104 -9.25 -5.53 -4.34
N TYR A 105 -7.96 -5.88 -4.32
CA TYR A 105 -7.12 -5.92 -5.54
C TYR A 105 -7.51 -7.03 -6.51
N VAL A 106 -7.79 -8.22 -5.99
CA VAL A 106 -8.19 -9.39 -6.79
C VAL A 106 -9.60 -9.18 -7.32
N ASP A 107 -10.52 -8.74 -6.47
CA ASP A 107 -11.91 -8.54 -6.83
C ASP A 107 -12.06 -7.45 -7.90
N ALA A 108 -11.33 -6.33 -7.80
CA ALA A 108 -11.34 -5.30 -8.85
C ALA A 108 -10.77 -5.76 -10.21
N ARG A 109 -9.92 -6.81 -10.20
CA ARG A 109 -9.29 -7.38 -11.40
C ARG A 109 -10.10 -8.51 -12.02
N TYR A 110 -10.93 -9.18 -11.21
CA TYR A 110 -11.75 -10.32 -11.60
C TYR A 110 -13.26 -10.09 -11.46
N ASP A 111 -13.71 -8.86 -11.15
CA ASP A 111 -15.07 -8.35 -11.37
C ASP A 111 -15.33 -8.28 -12.90
N LYS A 112 -15.30 -9.45 -13.52
CA LYS A 112 -16.15 -9.76 -14.65
C LYS A 112 -17.51 -10.04 -14.03
N ASN A 113 -18.48 -9.19 -14.38
CA ASN A 113 -19.84 -9.70 -14.52
C ASN A 113 -19.85 -11.05 -15.24
#